data_AF-A0A843IP67-F1
#
_entry.id   AF-A0A843IP67-F1
#
_cell.length_a   1.000
_cell.length_b   1.000
_cell.length_c   1.000
_cell.angle_alpha   90.00
_cell.angle_beta   90.00
_cell.angle_gamma   90.00
#
_symmetry.space_group_name_H-M   'P 1'
#
loop_
_entity.id
_entity.type
_entity.pdbx_description
1 polymer ?
#
loop_
_entity_poly.entity_id
_entity_poly.type
_entity_poly.pdbx_seq_one_letter_code
_entity_poly.pdbx_strand_id
1 'polypeptide(L)'
;MSDSLRARAEERVNLKIKFYRNLKAYLIVNAVLAVINWFSSPDFWWVSFPIVFWGIGVLVDFLKAYVFIDDFDSDDYRERKIQEEMEKLRI
;
A
#
# COMPACT_ATOMS: atom_id res chain seq x y z
N MET A 1 -21.31 -12.42 13.41
CA MET A 1 -21.31 -10.95 13.54
C MET A 1 -20.08 -10.42 14.27
N SER A 2 -19.61 -11.04 15.37
CA SER A 2 -18.40 -10.61 16.10
C SER A 2 -17.08 -10.96 15.39
N ASP A 3 -17.03 -12.13 14.74
CA ASP A 3 -15.77 -12.63 14.14
C ASP A 3 -15.36 -11.84 12.89
N SER A 4 -16.33 -11.34 12.11
CA SER A 4 -16.09 -10.49 10.96
C SER A 4 -15.58 -9.09 11.33
N LEU A 5 -15.95 -8.56 12.51
CA LEU A 5 -15.42 -7.28 13.00
C LEU A 5 -13.98 -7.41 13.50
N ARG A 6 -13.65 -8.53 14.16
CA ARG A 6 -12.29 -8.83 14.60
C ARG A 6 -11.35 -9.03 13.41
N ALA A 7 -11.75 -9.82 12.42
CA ALA A 7 -10.97 -10.05 11.20
C ALA A 7 -10.66 -8.73 10.47
N ARG A 8 -11.66 -7.84 10.32
CA ARG A 8 -11.45 -6.52 9.72
C ARG A 8 -10.50 -5.64 10.54
N ALA A 9 -10.62 -5.66 11.87
CA ALA A 9 -9.72 -4.90 12.74
C ALA A 9 -8.27 -5.39 12.61
N GLU A 10 -8.05 -6.71 12.56
CA GLU A 10 -6.73 -7.31 12.37
C GLU A 10 -6.13 -6.98 11.00
N GLU A 11 -6.93 -7.05 9.94
CA GLU A 11 -6.48 -6.72 8.58
C GLU A 11 -6.04 -5.24 8.48
N ARG A 12 -6.84 -4.32 9.05
CA ARG A 12 -6.50 -2.89 9.12
C ARG A 12 -5.18 -2.66 9.84
N VAL A 13 -4.92 -3.38 10.93
CA VAL A 13 -3.65 -3.30 11.66
C VAL A 13 -2.50 -3.85 10.81
N ASN A 14 -2.71 -4.99 10.14
CA ASN A 14 -1.69 -5.62 9.32
C ASN A 14 -1.28 -4.76 8.12
N LEU A 15 -2.24 -4.12 7.44
CA LEU A 15 -1.97 -3.17 6.34
C LEU A 15 -1.12 -1.98 6.81
N LYS A 16 -1.44 -1.41 7.98
CA LYS A 16 -0.64 -0.33 8.57
C LYS A 16 0.78 -0.79 8.92
N ILE A 17 0.93 -1.97 9.52
CA ILE A 17 2.24 -2.54 9.85
C ILE A 17 3.06 -2.76 8.56
N LYS A 18 2.44 -3.31 7.50
CA LYS A 18 3.08 -3.53 6.21
C LYS A 18 3.56 -2.21 5.59
N PHE A 19 2.71 -1.18 5.59
CA PHE A 19 3.07 0.16 5.13
C PHE A 19 4.26 0.72 5.92
N TYR A 20 4.22 0.68 7.26
CA TYR A 20 5.32 1.17 8.10
C TYR A 20 6.64 0.43 7.85
N ARG A 21 6.58 -0.89 7.62
CA ARG A 21 7.77 -1.68 7.30
C ARG A 21 8.37 -1.24 5.97
N ASN A 22 7.54 -1.05 4.94
CA ASN A 22 8.00 -0.62 3.62
C ASN A 22 8.54 0.82 3.64
N LEU A 23 7.86 1.72 4.36
CA LEU A 23 8.32 3.11 4.56
C LEU A 23 9.67 3.17 5.30
N LYS A 24 9.85 2.38 6.36
CA LYS A 24 11.14 2.32 7.07
C LYS A 24 12.27 1.82 6.16
N ALA A 25 12.02 0.75 5.40
CA ALA A 25 12.99 0.24 4.44
C ALA A 25 13.33 1.30 3.38
N TYR A 26 12.33 1.98 2.84
CA TYR A 26 12.52 3.08 1.91
C TYR A 26 13.39 4.20 2.48
N LEU A 27 13.12 4.66 3.71
CA LEU A 27 13.91 5.74 4.33
C LEU A 27 15.36 5.31 4.58
N ILE A 28 15.59 4.10 5.09
CA ILE A 28 16.94 3.60 5.39
C ILE A 28 17.74 3.43 4.10
N VAL A 29 17.17 2.76 3.09
CA VAL A 29 17.86 2.51 1.82
C VAL A 29 18.18 3.82 1.11
N ASN A 30 17.23 4.75 1.02
CA ASN A 30 17.48 6.05 0.38
C ASN A 30 18.48 6.92 1.16
N ALA A 31 18.49 6.86 2.49
CA ALA A 31 19.52 7.54 3.28
C ALA A 31 20.93 6.98 2.98
N VAL A 32 21.07 5.65 2.93
CA VAL A 32 22.35 5.01 2.55
C VAL A 32 22.76 5.37 1.13
N LEU A 33 21.82 5.33 0.17
CA LEU A 33 22.08 5.72 -1.22
C LEU A 33 22.50 7.19 -1.34
N ALA A 34 21.84 8.10 -0.61
CA ALA A 34 22.20 9.52 -0.59
C ALA A 34 23.61 9.74 -0.05
N VAL A 35 24.01 9.00 1.00
CA VAL A 35 25.37 9.01 1.52
C VAL A 35 26.36 8.51 0.47
N ILE A 36 26.07 7.40 -0.21
CA ILE A 36 26.93 6.88 -1.30
C ILE A 36 27.07 7.89 -2.44
N ASN A 37 25.98 8.57 -2.82
CA ASN A 37 26.03 9.59 -3.87
C ASN A 37 26.94 10.76 -3.48
N TRP A 38 26.87 11.20 -2.22
CA TRP A 38 27.71 12.25 -1.70
C TRP A 38 29.21 11.91 -1.80
N PHE A 39 29.57 10.64 -1.53
CA PHE A 39 30.97 10.19 -1.61
C PHE A 39 31.44 9.82 -3.02
N SER A 40 30.55 9.33 -3.88
CA SER A 40 30.94 8.81 -5.20
C SER A 40 30.92 9.88 -6.28
N SER A 41 29.83 10.64 -6.39
CA SER A 41 29.60 11.57 -7.51
C SER A 41 28.56 12.63 -7.10
N PRO A 42 28.99 13.69 -6.40
CA PRO A 42 28.09 14.76 -5.98
C PRO A 42 27.43 15.49 -7.17
N ASP A 43 28.10 15.51 -8.34
CA ASP A 43 27.61 16.18 -9.55
C ASP A 43 26.47 15.44 -10.27
N PHE A 44 26.26 14.15 -9.99
CA PHE A 44 25.21 13.35 -10.63
C PHE A 44 24.31 12.65 -9.61
N TRP A 45 23.11 13.18 -9.41
CA TRP A 45 22.09 12.65 -8.50
C TRP A 45 21.37 11.41 -9.06
N TRP A 46 22.09 10.33 -9.27
CA TRP A 46 21.50 9.07 -9.72
C TRP A 46 20.50 8.48 -8.71
N VAL A 47 20.60 8.86 -7.44
CA VAL A 47 19.68 8.45 -6.36
C VAL A 47 18.25 8.95 -6.56
N SER A 48 18.04 9.97 -7.40
CA SER A 48 16.69 10.45 -7.74
C SER A 48 15.82 9.37 -8.40
N PHE A 49 16.40 8.49 -9.22
CA PHE A 49 15.69 7.39 -9.86
C PHE A 49 15.06 6.39 -8.87
N PRO A 50 15.83 5.75 -7.97
CA PRO A 50 15.25 4.84 -6.98
C PRO A 50 14.31 5.55 -6.00
N ILE A 51 14.57 6.81 -5.63
CA ILE A 51 13.64 7.61 -4.81
C ILE A 51 12.28 7.72 -5.50
N VAL A 52 12.25 8.15 -6.77
CA VAL A 52 11.00 8.36 -7.50
C VAL A 52 10.29 7.02 -7.75
N PHE A 53 11.01 6.01 -8.23
CA PHE A 53 10.44 4.72 -8.58
C PHE A 53 9.88 3.99 -7.35
N TRP A 54 10.66 3.90 -6.26
CA TRP A 54 10.16 3.28 -5.02
C TRP A 54 9.18 4.17 -4.26
N GLY A 55 9.30 5.49 -4.37
CA GLY A 55 8.39 6.46 -3.76
C GLY A 55 6.96 6.26 -4.22
N ILE A 56 6.75 5.92 -5.50
CA ILE A 56 5.43 5.56 -6.04
C ILE A 56 4.88 4.30 -5.33
N GLY A 57 5.70 3.28 -5.12
CA GLY A 57 5.28 2.06 -4.41
C GLY A 57 4.86 2.33 -2.97
N VAL A 58 5.61 3.18 -2.25
CA VAL A 58 5.28 3.61 -0.89
C VAL A 58 3.99 4.45 -0.86
N LEU A 59 3.78 5.32 -1.85
CA LEU A 59 2.55 6.08 -2.03
C LEU A 59 1.34 5.17 -2.26
N VAL A 60 1.48 4.13 -3.07
CA VAL A 60 0.41 3.13 -3.28
C VAL A 60 0.10 2.38 -1.98
N ASP A 61 1.12 1.96 -1.22
CA ASP A 61 0.91 1.32 0.08
C ASP A 61 0.25 2.26 1.09
N PHE A 62 0.59 3.56 1.07
CA PHE A 62 -0.07 4.58 1.89
C PHE A 62 -1.55 4.71 1.52
N LEU A 63 -1.86 4.87 0.23
CA LEU A 63 -3.23 4.96 -0.27
C LEU A 63 -4.04 3.72 0.13
N LYS A 64 -3.47 2.52 0.03
CA LYS A 64 -4.13 1.29 0.50
C LYS A 64 -4.34 1.23 2.01
N ALA A 65 -3.39 1.74 2.80
CA ALA A 65 -3.47 1.70 4.26
C ALA A 65 -4.28 2.84 4.90
N TYR A 66 -4.60 3.90 4.17
CA TYR A 66 -5.29 5.08 4.72
C TYR A 66 -6.52 5.55 3.93
N VAL A 67 -6.59 5.30 2.63
CA VAL A 67 -7.66 5.81 1.75
C VAL A 67 -8.57 4.69 1.26
N PHE A 68 -7.99 3.61 0.73
CA PHE A 68 -8.74 2.52 0.08
C PHE A 68 -8.99 1.30 0.98
N ILE A 69 -8.86 1.43 2.30
CA ILE A 69 -9.12 0.31 3.22
C ILE A 69 -10.54 -0.24 3.04
N ASP A 70 -11.53 0.62 2.84
CA ASP A 70 -12.93 0.20 2.71
C ASP A 70 -13.31 -0.20 1.26
N ASP A 71 -12.58 0.28 0.24
CA ASP A 71 -12.81 -0.09 -1.17
C ASP A 71 -12.17 -1.42 -1.57
N PHE A 72 -11.07 -1.81 -0.91
CA PHE A 72 -10.44 -3.11 -1.07
C PHE A 72 -11.03 -4.19 -0.14
N ASP A 73 -11.89 -3.81 0.82
CA ASP A 73 -12.73 -4.76 1.57
C ASP A 73 -13.81 -5.29 0.63
N SER A 74 -13.34 -6.20 -0.20
CA SER A 74 -14.04 -6.80 -1.30
C SER A 74 -15.32 -7.50 -0.89
N ASP A 75 -15.66 -7.69 0.38
CA ASP A 75 -16.88 -8.39 0.75
C ASP A 75 -18.14 -7.59 0.40
N ASP A 76 -18.20 -6.27 0.65
CA ASP A 76 -19.38 -5.48 0.27
C ASP A 76 -19.46 -5.29 -1.26
N TYR A 77 -18.31 -5.06 -1.92
CA TYR A 77 -18.23 -4.97 -3.38
C TYR A 77 -18.53 -6.32 -4.08
N ARG A 78 -18.04 -7.44 -3.54
CA ARG A 78 -18.31 -8.79 -4.04
C ARG A 78 -19.76 -9.17 -3.80
N GLU A 79 -20.31 -8.90 -2.61
CA GLU A 79 -21.73 -9.14 -2.34
C GLU A 79 -22.61 -8.32 -3.27
N ARG A 80 -22.30 -7.04 -3.49
CA ARG A 80 -22.99 -6.21 -4.49
C ARG A 80 -22.88 -6.78 -5.91
N LYS A 81 -21.69 -7.22 -6.33
CA LYS A 81 -21.49 -7.82 -7.67
C LYS A 81 -22.20 -9.17 -7.83
N ILE A 82 -22.25 -9.98 -6.78
CA ILE A 82 -22.97 -11.25 -6.76
C ILE A 82 -24.47 -11.00 -6.83
N GLN A 83 -24.99 -10.01 -6.09
CA GLN A 83 -26.39 -9.58 -6.17
C GLN A 83 -26.76 -9.11 -7.58
N GLU A 84 -25.92 -8.26 -8.21
CA GLU A 84 -26.11 -7.81 -9.60
C GLU A 84 -26.17 -8.99 -10.60
N GLU A 85 -25.28 -9.99 -10.48
CA GLU A 85 -25.30 -11.16 -11.36
C GLU A 85 -26.50 -12.08 -11.08
N MET A 86 -26.88 -12.27 -9.81
CA MET A 86 -28.09 -13.02 -9.46
C MET A 86 -29.36 -12.37 -10.02
N GLU A 87 -29.43 -11.03 -10.02
CA GLU A 87 -30.56 -10.28 -10.57
C GLU A 87 -30.63 -10.40 -12.10
N LYS A 88 -29.49 -10.35 -12.80
CA LYS A 88 -29.43 -10.60 -14.26
C LYS A 88 -29.86 -12.01 -14.65
N LEU A 89 -29.50 -13.02 -13.86
CA LEU A 89 -29.89 -14.42 -14.09
C LEU A 89 -31.36 -14.71 -13.76
N ARG A 90 -32.03 -13.79 -13.06
CA ARG A 90 -33.43 -13.91 -12.64
C ARG A 90 -34.43 -13.36 -13.66
N ILE A 91 -33.94 -12.79 -14.76
CA ILE A 91 -34.71 -12.29 -15.91
C ILE A 91 -34.59 -13.30 -17.05
#